data_AF-A0AAV3X1W9-F1
#
_entry.id   AF-A0AAV3X1W9-F1
#
_cell.length_a   1.000
_cell.length_b   1.000
_cell.length_c   1.000
_cell.angle_alpha   90.00
_cell.angle_beta   90.00
_cell.angle_gamma   90.00
#
_symmetry.space_group_name_H-M   'P 1'
#
loop_
_entity.id
_entity.type
_entity.pdbx_description
1 polymer ?
#
loop_
_entity_poly.entity_id
_entity_poly.type
_entity_poly.pdbx_seq_one_letter_code
_entity_poly.pdbx_strand_id
1 'polypeptide(L)' 'MIASLWSVPDAATASFMVEFYHNLQRGPDKAQALRQAMLTMKEKHPHPLNWAAFTLIGEASQAIFQTAA' A
#
# COMPACT_ATOMS: atom_id res chain seq x y z
N MET A 1 -8.94 1.87 -3.92
CA MET A 1 -9.00 2.10 -2.45
C MET A 1 -8.19 1.03 -1.74
N ILE A 2 -7.71 1.29 -0.52
CA ILE A 2 -7.08 0.27 0.33
C ILE A 2 -8.04 -0.08 1.47
N ALA A 3 -8.13 -1.36 1.80
CA ALA A 3 -8.89 -1.87 2.94
C ALA A 3 -8.05 -2.93 3.67
N SER A 4 -8.36 -3.18 4.94
CA SER A 4 -7.76 -4.27 5.71
C SER A 4 -8.71 -5.48 5.78
N LEU A 5 -8.13 -6.68 5.77
CA LEU A 5 -8.84 -7.96 5.91
C LEU A 5 -9.25 -8.26 7.36
N TRP A 6 -8.53 -7.67 8.32
CA TRP A 6 -8.81 -7.75 9.76
C TRP A 6 -8.52 -6.42 10.44
N SER A 7 -8.84 -6.31 11.73
CA SER A 7 -8.54 -5.13 12.54
C SER A 7 -7.03 -5.04 12.79
N VAL A 8 -6.43 -3.95 12.34
CA VAL A 8 -5.00 -3.65 12.55
C VAL A 8 -4.87 -2.58 13.62
N PRO A 9 -3.94 -2.69 14.59
CA PRO A 9 -3.73 -1.65 15.60
C PRO A 9 -3.48 -0.27 14.97
N ASP A 10 -4.10 0.78 15.52
CA ASP A 10 -4.07 2.14 14.95
C ASP A 10 -2.66 2.66 14.66
N ALA A 11 -1.70 2.42 15.56
CA ALA A 11 -0.30 2.83 15.37
C ALA A 11 0.36 2.12 14.17
N ALA A 12 0.05 0.85 13.95
CA ALA A 12 0.54 0.09 12.80
C ALA A 12 -0.15 0.56 11.51
N THR A 13 -1.46 0.82 11.57
CA THR A 13 -2.22 1.40 10.45
C THR A 13 -1.68 2.75 10.04
N ALA A 14 -1.43 3.66 10.98
CA ALA A 14 -0.86 4.98 10.71
C ALA A 14 0.53 4.85 10.06
N SER A 15 1.40 4.01 10.62
CA SER A 15 2.74 3.76 10.09
C SER A 15 2.67 3.18 8.67
N PHE A 16 1.78 2.21 8.44
CA PHE A 16 1.58 1.62 7.13
C PHE A 16 1.12 2.64 6.08
N MET A 17 0.15 3.50 6.42
CA MET A 17 -0.38 4.49 5.50
C MET A 17 0.64 5.58 5.17
N VAL A 18 1.48 5.98 6.14
CA VAL A 18 2.62 6.88 5.89
C VAL A 18 3.57 6.27 4.85
N GLU A 19 4.00 5.01 5.03
CA GLU A 19 4.88 4.32 4.08
C GLU A 19 4.20 4.16 2.71
N PHE A 20 2.93 3.79 2.67
CA PHE A 20 2.17 3.65 1.43
C PHE A 20 2.14 4.96 0.63
N TYR A 21 1.75 6.08 1.26
CA TYR A 21 1.70 7.37 0.57
C TYR A 21 3.09 7.92 0.22
N HIS A 22 4.11 7.63 1.02
CA HIS A 22 5.49 7.97 0.65
C HIS A 22 5.93 7.24 -0.63
N ASN A 23 5.58 5.96 -0.77
CA ASN A 23 5.91 5.19 -1.97
C ASN A 23 5.05 5.60 -3.17
N LEU A 24 3.77 5.90 -2.97
CA LEU A 24 2.87 6.37 -4.03
C LEU A 24 3.28 7.74 -4.61
N GLN A 25 3.88 8.62 -3.81
CA GLN A 25 4.41 9.89 -4.30
C GLN A 25 5.57 9.72 -5.29
N ARG A 26 6.23 8.55 -5.31
CA ARG A 26 7.35 8.25 -6.22
C ARG A 26 6.89 7.77 -7.59
N GLY A 27 5.60 7.40 -7.75
CA GLY A 27 5.04 6.95 -9.01
C GLY A 27 3.59 6.48 -8.89
N PRO A 28 2.80 6.49 -9.98
CA PRO A 28 1.36 6.27 -9.94
C PRO A 28 0.93 4.80 -9.73
N ASP A 29 1.86 3.86 -9.63
CA ASP A 29 1.56 2.44 -9.41
C ASP A 29 1.23 2.16 -7.93
N LYS A 30 -0.06 2.03 -7.64
CA LYS A 30 -0.58 1.78 -6.29
C LYS A 30 -0.26 0.36 -5.82
N ALA A 31 -0.18 -0.62 -6.72
CA ALA A 31 0.17 -1.99 -6.35
C ALA A 31 1.64 -2.07 -5.93
N GLN A 32 2.52 -1.37 -6.65
CA GLN A 32 3.93 -1.25 -6.28
C GLN A 32 4.08 -0.50 -4.95
N ALA A 33 3.36 0.61 -4.75
CA ALA A 33 3.39 1.35 -3.50
C ALA A 33 2.90 0.51 -2.30
N LEU A 34 1.82 -0.27 -2.48
CA LEU A 34 1.31 -1.19 -1.45
C LEU A 34 2.36 -2.25 -1.09
N ARG A 35 2.94 -2.92 -2.09
CA ARG A 35 3.98 -3.93 -1.88
C ARG A 35 5.17 -3.37 -1.12
N GLN A 36 5.63 -2.18 -1.48
CA GLN A 36 6.80 -1.57 -0.84
C GLN A 36 6.51 -1.20 0.61
N ALA A 37 5.31 -0.68 0.91
CA ALA A 37 4.88 -0.42 2.28
C ALA A 37 4.83 -1.72 3.12
N MET A 38 4.30 -2.82 2.57
CA MET A 38 4.29 -4.12 3.24
C MET A 38 5.70 -4.62 3.55
N LEU A 39 6.65 -4.48 2.62
CA LEU A 39 8.05 -4.90 2.82
C LEU A 39 8.73 -4.08 3.92
N THR A 40 8.59 -2.74 3.88
CA THR A 40 9.16 -1.86 4.90
C THR A 40 8.54 -2.12 6.28
N MET A 41 7.24 -2.36 6.35
CA MET A 41 6.57 -2.70 7.61
C MET A 41 6.95 -4.09 8.12
N LYS A 42 7.20 -5.06 7.24
CA LYS A 42 7.69 -6.40 7.61
C LYS A 42 9.07 -6.35 8.26
N GLU A 43 9.96 -5.48 7.78
CA GLU A 43 11.29 -5.27 8.38
C GLU A 43 11.19 -4.70 9.80
N LYS A 44 10.29 -3.72 10.02
CA LYS A 44 10.06 -3.07 11.33
C LYS A 44 9.23 -3.94 12.29
N HIS A 45 8.29 -4.72 11.74
CA HIS A 45 7.33 -5.53 12.47
C HIS A 45 7.21 -6.92 11.81
N PRO A 46 8.04 -7.90 12.22
CA PRO A 46 8.08 -9.21 11.58
C PRO A 46 6.74 -9.97 11.63
N HIS A 47 5.88 -9.67 12.61
CA HIS A 47 4.58 -10.32 12.75
C HIS A 47 3.58 -9.81 11.69
N PRO A 48 2.97 -10.71 10.89
CA PRO A 48 2.15 -10.34 9.72
C PRO A 48 0.86 -9.58 10.07
N LEU A 49 0.39 -9.67 11.32
CA LEU A 49 -0.79 -8.96 11.80
C LEU A 49 -0.75 -7.44 11.52
N ASN A 50 0.44 -6.84 11.45
CA ASN A 50 0.62 -5.40 11.30
C ASN A 50 0.69 -4.91 9.83
N TRP A 51 0.87 -5.80 8.86
CA TRP A 51 1.15 -5.39 7.46
C TRP A 51 0.51 -6.28 6.39
N ALA A 52 0.20 -7.54 6.70
CA ALA A 52 -0.37 -8.49 5.73
C ALA A 52 -1.88 -8.28 5.52
N ALA A 53 -2.51 -7.40 6.30
CA ALA A 53 -3.95 -7.18 6.26
C ALA A 53 -4.40 -6.38 5.03
N PHE A 54 -3.51 -5.56 4.46
CA PHE A 54 -3.92 -4.52 3.52
C PHE A 54 -4.04 -5.06 2.09
N THR A 55 -5.16 -4.76 1.45
CA THR A 55 -5.44 -5.11 0.06
C THR A 55 -5.84 -3.87 -0.74
N LEU A 56 -5.47 -3.86 -2.02
CA LEU A 56 -5.89 -2.84 -2.98
C LEU A 56 -7.14 -3.30 -3.72
N ILE A 57 -8.17 -2.47 -3.72
CA ILE A 57 -9.43 -2.71 -4.43
C ILE A 57 -9.58 -1.64 -5.53
N GLY A 58 -9.75 -2.06 -6.78
CA GLY A 58 -9.86 -1.20 -7.96
C GLY A 58 -8.58 -1.15 -8.79
N GLU A 59 -8.42 -0.10 -9.60
CA GLU A 59 -7.30 0.04 -10.55
C GLU A 59 -5.95 0.18 -9.84
N ALA A 60 -4.99 -0.66 -10.25
CA ALA A 60 -3.66 -0.79 -9.66
C ALA A 60 -2.67 0.26 -10.14
N SER A 61 -2.70 0.61 -11.42
CA SER A 61 -1.81 1.60 -12.03
C SER A 61 -2.59 2.41 -13.05
N GLN A 62 -2.36 3.72 -13.11
CA GLN A 62 -2.91 4.54 -14.19
C GLN A 62 -2.03 4.37 -15.42
N ALA A 63 -2.57 3.74 -16.46
CA ALA A 63 -1.88 3.67 -17.75
C ALA A 63 -1.89 5.08 -18.39
N ILE A 64 -0.72 5.68 -18.60
CA ILE A 64 -0.58 7.00 -19.24
C ILE A 64 -0.84 6.93 -20.78
N PHE A 65 -1.19 5.77 -21.34
CA PHE A 65 -1.38 5.60 -22.78
C PHE A 65 -2.82 5.22 -23.17
N GLN A 66 -3.73 6.19 -23.14
CA GLN A 66 -5.05 6.15 -23.81
C GLN A 66 -5.43 7.56 -24.35
N THR A 67 -4.48 8.31 -24.92
CA THR A 67 -4.80 9.53 -25.68
C THR A 67 -3.86 9.69 -26.86
N ALA A 68 -4.15 8.96 -27.92
CA ALA A 68 -3.73 9.26 -29.28
C ALA A 68 -4.79 8.65 -30.21
N ALA A 69 -5.86 9.40 -30.43
CA ALA A 69 -6.82 9.20 -31.51
C ALA A 69 -6.96 10.54 -32.24
#